data_AF-A0A011QTC9-F1
#
_entry.id   AF-A0A011QTC9-F1
#
_cell.length_a   1.000
_cell.length_b   1.000
_cell.length_c   1.000
_cell.angle_alpha   90.00
_cell.angle_beta   90.00
_cell.angle_gamma   90.00
#
_symmetry.space_group_name_H-M   'P 1'
#
loop_
_entity.id
_entity.type
_entity.pdbx_description
1 polymer ?
#
loop_
_entity_poly.entity_id
_entity_poly.type
_entity_poly.pdbx_seq_one_letter_code
_entity_poly.pdbx_strand_id
1 'polypeptide(L)'
;MTPGATHKGDEVYRYYVNTASMKIGKDACSVSRVPAGEIEAAVVAQVRKVLQAPEVMSQAIREVLALDPTADAQETILTLQSIEPVWDELFPAEQARIIQLLVERVTVSPTGLRIDMKTAGMRDLIRLVMPGRKAA
;
A
#
# COMPACT_ATOMS: atom_id res chain seq x y z
N MET A 1 -3.44 14.21 5.62
CA MET A 1 -4.79 14.60 5.14
C MET A 1 -5.82 13.94 6.04
N THR A 2 -7.02 14.49 6.13
CA THR A 2 -8.12 13.96 6.96
C THR A 2 -9.19 13.35 6.04
N PRO A 3 -9.67 12.12 6.27
CA PRO A 3 -10.76 11.55 5.49
C PRO A 3 -12.06 12.30 5.79
N GLY A 4 -12.88 12.49 4.76
CA GLY A 4 -14.21 13.09 4.86
C GLY A 4 -15.15 12.46 3.84
N ALA A 5 -16.44 12.60 4.11
CA ALA A 5 -17.48 12.16 3.20
C ALA A 5 -18.66 13.12 3.22
N THR A 6 -19.32 13.28 2.08
CA THR A 6 -20.60 13.96 1.94
C THR A 6 -21.61 13.03 1.30
N HIS A 7 -22.87 13.14 1.73
CA HIS A 7 -23.96 12.32 1.23
C HIS A 7 -24.88 13.16 0.34
N LYS A 8 -25.34 12.59 -0.77
CA LYS A 8 -26.39 13.15 -1.61
C LYS A 8 -27.38 12.04 -1.96
N GLY A 9 -28.49 11.99 -1.24
CA GLY A 9 -29.38 10.81 -1.27
C GLY A 9 -28.63 9.58 -0.77
N ASP A 10 -28.66 8.50 -1.55
CA ASP A 10 -27.96 7.23 -1.24
C ASP A 10 -26.48 7.23 -1.65
N GLU A 11 -26.01 8.28 -2.33
CA GLU A 11 -24.65 8.34 -2.86
C GLU A 11 -23.67 8.98 -1.87
N VAL A 12 -22.52 8.33 -1.69
CA VAL A 12 -21.46 8.75 -0.75
C VAL A 12 -20.23 9.23 -1.52
N TYR A 13 -19.94 10.53 -1.42
CA TYR A 13 -18.74 11.12 -2.00
C TYR A 13 -17.63 11.17 -0.95
N ARG A 14 -16.62 10.32 -1.11
CA ARG A 14 -15.45 10.24 -0.21
C ARG A 14 -14.31 11.12 -0.75
N TYR A 15 -13.68 11.86 0.15
CA TYR A 15 -12.53 12.72 -0.18
C TYR A 15 -11.52 12.79 0.97
N TYR A 16 -10.29 13.12 0.63
CA TYR A 16 -9.28 13.54 1.60
C TYR A 16 -9.18 15.06 1.59
N VAL A 17 -9.21 15.68 2.77
CA VAL A 17 -9.07 17.13 2.91
C VAL A 17 -7.76 17.47 3.62
N ASN A 18 -7.12 18.56 3.19
CA ASN A 18 -5.93 19.05 3.85
C ASN A 18 -6.29 19.68 5.21
N THR A 19 -5.61 19.25 6.27
CA THR A 19 -5.89 19.69 7.63
C THR A 19 -5.60 21.19 7.83
N ALA A 20 -4.59 21.75 7.15
CA ALA A 20 -4.34 23.19 7.17
C ALA A 20 -5.45 23.95 6.44
N SER A 21 -5.93 23.43 5.29
CA SER A 21 -7.09 24.01 4.61
C SER A 21 -8.37 23.99 5.44
N MET A 22 -8.55 22.98 6.31
CA MET A 22 -9.68 22.93 7.26
C MET A 22 -9.53 23.93 8.41
N LYS A 23 -8.33 24.07 8.99
CA LYS A 23 -8.11 24.82 10.23
C LYS A 23 -7.77 26.29 10.02
N ILE A 24 -7.04 26.61 8.95
CA ILE A 24 -6.48 27.94 8.69
C ILE A 24 -7.27 28.64 7.57
N GLY A 25 -7.78 27.87 6.60
CA GLY A 25 -8.57 28.37 5.48
C GLY A 25 -8.08 27.82 4.14
N LYS A 26 -8.90 27.94 3.10
CA LYS A 26 -8.67 27.31 1.79
C LYS A 26 -7.30 27.62 1.18
N ASP A 27 -6.80 28.84 1.37
CA ASP A 27 -5.56 29.34 0.75
C ASP A 27 -4.28 28.85 1.46
N ALA A 28 -4.41 28.15 2.61
CA ALA A 28 -3.28 27.61 3.35
C ALA A 28 -2.59 26.42 2.67
N CYS A 29 -3.22 25.80 1.68
CA CYS A 29 -2.62 24.72 0.91
C CYS A 29 -3.15 24.68 -0.53
N SER A 30 -2.25 24.51 -1.50
CA SER A 30 -2.56 24.40 -2.92
C SER A 30 -3.42 23.18 -3.28
N VAL A 31 -3.43 22.15 -2.42
CA VAL A 31 -4.27 20.96 -2.58
C VAL A 31 -5.21 20.88 -1.38
N SER A 32 -6.40 21.47 -1.50
CA SER A 32 -7.34 21.53 -0.38
C SER A 32 -8.16 20.25 -0.21
N ARG A 33 -8.60 19.64 -1.31
CA ARG A 33 -9.42 18.42 -1.33
C ARG A 33 -9.01 17.52 -2.49
N VAL A 34 -9.09 16.20 -2.28
CA VAL A 34 -8.77 15.23 -3.31
C VAL A 34 -9.79 14.07 -3.26
N PRO A 35 -10.34 13.62 -4.40
CA PRO A 35 -11.24 12.47 -4.44
C PRO A 35 -10.57 11.22 -3.87
N ALA A 36 -11.25 10.53 -2.96
CA ALA A 36 -10.67 9.36 -2.30
C ALA A 36 -10.49 8.21 -3.29
N GLY A 37 -11.48 7.95 -4.15
CA GLY A 37 -11.42 6.85 -5.12
C GLY A 37 -10.23 6.94 -6.08
N GLU A 38 -9.96 8.13 -6.63
CA GLU A 38 -8.84 8.34 -7.56
C GLU A 38 -7.48 8.14 -6.87
N ILE A 39 -7.29 8.71 -5.68
CA ILE A 39 -6.01 8.60 -4.97
C ILE A 39 -5.79 7.19 -4.43
N GLU A 40 -6.83 6.56 -3.88
CA GLU A 40 -6.74 5.17 -3.39
C GLU A 40 -6.35 4.23 -4.53
N ALA A 41 -7.02 4.35 -5.69
CA ALA A 41 -6.69 3.56 -6.87
C ALA A 41 -5.25 3.82 -7.37
N ALA A 42 -4.82 5.08 -7.42
CA ALA A 42 -3.47 5.44 -7.83
C ALA A 42 -2.39 4.90 -6.87
N VAL A 43 -2.62 4.99 -5.56
CA VAL A 43 -1.72 4.44 -4.53
C VAL A 43 -1.61 2.93 -4.66
N VAL A 44 -2.75 2.22 -4.74
CA VAL A 44 -2.79 0.76 -4.89
C VAL A 44 -2.06 0.33 -6.16
N ALA A 45 -2.34 0.97 -7.30
CA ALA A 45 -1.70 0.65 -8.56
C ALA A 45 -0.18 0.85 -8.52
N GLN A 46 0.29 1.94 -7.89
CA GLN A 46 1.72 2.22 -7.79
C GLN A 46 2.41 1.25 -6.82
N VAL A 47 1.79 0.91 -5.69
CA VAL A 47 2.34 -0.07 -4.75
C VAL A 47 2.44 -1.45 -5.40
N ARG A 48 1.40 -1.89 -6.13
CA ARG A 48 1.44 -3.14 -6.90
C ARG A 48 2.62 -3.16 -7.88
N LYS A 49 2.84 -2.09 -8.64
CA LYS A 49 3.99 -1.97 -9.54
C LYS A 49 5.34 -2.08 -8.82
N VAL A 50 5.48 -1.45 -7.65
CA VAL A 50 6.71 -1.52 -6.86
C VAL A 50 6.95 -2.93 -6.34
N LEU A 51 5.89 -3.63 -5.88
CA LEU A 51 6.00 -5.03 -5.45
C LEU A 51 6.45 -5.96 -6.58
N GLN A 52 6.06 -5.69 -7.82
CA GLN A 52 6.49 -6.45 -9.00
C GLN A 52 7.91 -6.07 -9.49
N ALA A 53 8.56 -5.06 -8.91
CA ALA A 53 9.89 -4.65 -9.33
C ALA A 53 10.93 -5.75 -9.04
N PRO A 54 11.82 -6.10 -9.99
CA PRO A 54 12.82 -7.15 -9.82
C PRO A 54 13.71 -6.95 -8.59
N GLU A 55 14.03 -5.70 -8.26
CA GLU A 55 14.86 -5.35 -7.10
C GLU A 55 14.16 -5.68 -5.78
N VAL A 56 12.84 -5.39 -5.73
CA VAL A 56 11.99 -5.64 -4.57
C VAL A 56 11.77 -7.14 -4.39
N MET A 57 11.50 -7.85 -5.48
CA MET A 57 11.39 -9.32 -5.48
C MET A 57 12.70 -9.99 -5.05
N SER A 58 13.84 -9.49 -5.55
CA SER A 58 15.15 -9.99 -5.16
C SER A 58 15.43 -9.78 -3.67
N GLN A 59 15.01 -8.63 -3.12
CA GLN A 59 15.12 -8.38 -1.68
C GLN A 59 14.21 -9.31 -0.88
N ALA A 60 12.98 -9.53 -1.34
CA ALA A 60 12.06 -10.43 -0.67
C ALA A 60 12.61 -11.86 -0.59
N ILE A 61 13.17 -12.39 -1.67
CA ILE A 61 13.82 -13.72 -1.68
C ILE A 61 14.97 -13.77 -0.67
N ARG A 62 15.82 -12.74 -0.62
CA ARG A 62 16.92 -12.69 0.37
C ARG A 62 16.40 -12.71 1.79
N GLU A 63 15.31 -12.01 2.06
CA GLU A 63 14.69 -11.97 3.39
C GLU A 63 14.03 -13.32 3.75
N VAL A 64 13.39 -14.00 2.79
CA VAL A 64 12.84 -15.35 2.99
C VAL A 64 13.96 -16.34 3.29
N LEU A 65 15.02 -16.38 2.48
CA LEU A 65 16.17 -17.28 2.70
C LEU A 65 16.91 -16.99 4.01
N ALA A 66 16.90 -15.74 4.47
CA ALA A 66 17.45 -15.38 5.78
C ALA A 66 16.57 -15.88 6.95
N LEU A 67 15.26 -16.03 6.75
CA LEU A 67 14.34 -16.57 7.74
C LEU A 67 14.29 -18.11 7.72
N ASP A 68 14.38 -18.70 6.52
CA ASP A 68 14.40 -20.14 6.28
C ASP A 68 15.43 -20.47 5.18
N PRO A 69 16.65 -20.87 5.55
CA PRO A 69 17.70 -21.25 4.60
C PRO A 69 17.37 -22.49 3.76
N THR A 70 16.33 -23.25 4.13
CA THR A 70 15.89 -24.45 3.40
C THR A 70 14.79 -24.14 2.38
N ALA A 71 14.28 -22.91 2.36
CA ALA A 71 13.26 -22.49 1.42
C ALA A 71 13.77 -22.56 -0.02
N ASP A 72 12.94 -23.09 -0.92
CA ASP A 72 13.22 -23.06 -2.34
C ASP A 72 12.98 -21.64 -2.87
N ALA A 73 14.04 -21.04 -3.44
CA ALA A 73 13.97 -19.72 -4.05
C ALA A 73 12.95 -19.66 -5.19
N GLN A 74 12.78 -20.73 -5.96
CA GLN A 74 11.84 -20.78 -7.07
C GLN A 74 10.39 -20.84 -6.58
N GLU A 75 10.11 -21.69 -5.59
CA GLU A 75 8.80 -21.75 -4.92
C GLU A 75 8.45 -20.41 -4.25
N THR A 76 9.44 -19.76 -3.64
CA THR A 76 9.29 -18.44 -3.02
C THR A 76 8.89 -17.38 -4.05
N ILE A 77 9.55 -17.35 -5.22
CA ILE A 77 9.21 -16.41 -6.30
C ILE A 77 7.76 -16.63 -6.75
N LEU A 78 7.39 -17.87 -7.03
CA LEU A 78 6.04 -18.21 -7.49
C LEU A 78 4.98 -17.82 -6.44
N THR A 79 5.27 -18.05 -5.16
CA THR A 79 4.38 -17.70 -4.05
C THR A 79 4.22 -16.19 -3.90
N LEU A 80 5.31 -15.42 -4.03
CA LEU A 80 5.23 -13.96 -3.97
C LEU A 80 4.53 -13.36 -5.20
N GLN A 81 4.73 -13.95 -6.38
CA GLN A 81 4.05 -13.52 -7.61
C GLN A 81 2.56 -13.86 -7.62
N SER A 82 2.13 -14.89 -6.90
CA SER A 82 0.70 -15.26 -6.81
C SER A 82 -0.14 -14.25 -6.03
N ILE A 83 0.47 -13.29 -5.32
CA ILE A 83 -0.22 -12.20 -4.63
C ILE A 83 -0.93 -11.25 -5.60
N GLU A 84 -0.35 -11.00 -6.78
CA GLU A 84 -0.90 -10.07 -7.76
C GLU A 84 -2.27 -10.49 -8.31
N PRO A 85 -2.47 -11.74 -8.79
CA PRO A 85 -3.77 -12.17 -9.28
C PRO A 85 -4.84 -12.26 -8.19
N VAL A 86 -4.47 -12.50 -6.92
CA VAL A 86 -5.43 -12.59 -5.81
C VAL A 86 -5.67 -11.26 -5.10
N TRP A 87 -4.95 -10.19 -5.47
CA TRP A 87 -5.06 -8.90 -4.79
C TRP A 87 -6.49 -8.37 -4.75
N ASP A 88 -7.19 -8.45 -5.89
CA ASP A 88 -8.56 -7.95 -6.05
C ASP A 88 -9.60 -8.87 -5.38
N GLU A 89 -9.20 -10.08 -4.97
CA GLU A 89 -10.01 -11.01 -4.18
C GLU A 89 -9.83 -10.82 -2.66
N LEU A 90 -8.78 -10.09 -2.25
CA LEU A 90 -8.58 -9.76 -0.84
C LEU A 90 -9.70 -8.86 -0.32
N PHE A 91 -10.16 -9.14 0.89
CA PHE A 91 -11.06 -8.22 1.60
C PHE A 91 -10.43 -6.82 1.71
N PRO A 92 -11.22 -5.75 1.67
CA PRO A 92 -10.70 -4.38 1.72
C PRO A 92 -9.82 -4.09 2.95
N ALA A 93 -10.08 -4.75 4.08
CA ALA A 93 -9.28 -4.61 5.29
C ALA A 93 -7.86 -5.18 5.11
N GLU A 94 -7.73 -6.32 4.46
CA GLU A 94 -6.46 -6.99 4.14
C GLU A 94 -5.65 -6.15 3.15
N GLN A 95 -6.29 -5.63 2.10
CA GLN A 95 -5.64 -4.68 1.19
C GLN A 95 -5.09 -3.47 1.95
N ALA A 96 -5.93 -2.86 2.80
CA ALA A 96 -5.51 -1.71 3.60
C ALA A 96 -4.35 -2.04 4.54
N ARG A 97 -4.35 -3.23 5.16
CA ARG A 97 -3.27 -3.70 6.02
C ARG A 97 -1.95 -3.82 5.25
N ILE A 98 -1.97 -4.41 4.05
CA ILE A 98 -0.77 -4.53 3.22
C ILE A 98 -0.25 -3.14 2.81
N ILE A 99 -1.14 -2.23 2.38
CA ILE A 99 -0.75 -0.86 2.06
C ILE A 99 -0.11 -0.16 3.27
N GLN A 100 -0.68 -0.30 4.47
CA GLN A 100 -0.12 0.29 5.69
C GLN A 100 1.24 -0.31 6.11
N LEU A 101 1.51 -1.57 5.76
CA LEU A 101 2.81 -2.19 5.99
C LEU A 101 3.87 -1.68 5.01
N LEU A 102 3.50 -1.38 3.77
CA LEU A 102 4.45 -1.02 2.72
C LEU A 102 4.67 0.48 2.59
N VAL A 103 3.64 1.29 2.81
CA VAL A 103 3.69 2.74 2.57
C VAL A 103 3.97 3.47 3.87
N GLU A 104 5.00 4.31 3.86
CA GLU A 104 5.31 5.23 4.96
C GLU A 104 4.48 6.50 4.87
N ARG A 105 4.46 7.11 3.68
CA ARG A 105 3.80 8.39 3.45
C ARG A 105 3.35 8.52 2.01
N VAL A 106 2.19 9.15 1.84
CA VAL A 106 1.72 9.62 0.54
C VAL A 106 1.69 11.14 0.56
N THR A 107 2.44 11.77 -0.34
CA THR A 107 2.49 13.22 -0.52
C THR A 107 1.77 13.59 -1.80
N VAL A 108 0.67 14.33 -1.67
CA VAL A 108 -0.11 14.84 -2.81
C VAL A 108 0.30 16.27 -3.11
N SER A 109 0.57 16.55 -4.38
CA SER A 109 0.91 17.88 -4.89
C SER A 109 0.05 18.21 -6.11
N PRO A 110 -0.05 19.48 -6.53
CA PRO A 110 -0.79 19.83 -7.75
C PRO A 110 -0.25 19.16 -9.01
N THR A 111 1.03 18.79 -9.01
CA THR A 111 1.72 18.19 -10.16
C THR A 111 1.75 16.66 -10.11
N GLY A 112 1.26 16.04 -9.04
CA GLY A 112 1.23 14.58 -8.92
C GLY A 112 1.37 14.04 -7.50
N LEU A 113 1.60 12.73 -7.45
CA LEU A 113 1.66 11.92 -6.23
C LEU A 113 3.10 11.42 -5.99
N ARG A 114 3.58 11.53 -4.76
CA ARG A 114 4.80 10.84 -4.30
C ARG A 114 4.42 9.84 -3.21
N ILE A 115 4.93 8.63 -3.32
CA ILE A 115 4.72 7.55 -2.35
C ILE A 115 6.09 7.18 -1.79
N ASP A 116 6.25 7.37 -0.49
CA ASP A 116 7.44 6.99 0.25
C ASP A 116 7.20 5.60 0.85
N MET A 117 8.07 4.65 0.53
CA MET A 117 7.95 3.25 0.94
C MET A 117 8.73 3.00 2.24
N LYS A 118 8.19 2.16 3.13
CA LYS A 118 8.90 1.76 4.36
C LYS A 118 10.10 0.89 4.02
N THR A 119 11.26 1.21 4.60
CA THR A 119 12.51 0.44 4.41
C THR A 119 12.36 -1.03 4.84
N ALA A 120 11.60 -1.29 5.89
CA ALA A 120 11.33 -2.64 6.41
C ALA A 120 9.98 -3.24 5.94
N GLY A 121 9.22 -2.53 5.10
CA GLY A 121 7.85 -2.92 4.76
C GLY A 121 7.76 -4.28 4.08
N MET A 122 8.75 -4.62 3.25
CA MET A 122 8.83 -5.93 2.58
C MET A 122 9.01 -7.07 3.59
N ARG A 123 9.91 -6.89 4.56
CA ARG A 123 10.16 -7.87 5.62
C ARG A 123 8.91 -8.18 6.43
N ASP A 124 8.14 -7.14 6.73
CA ASP A 124 6.91 -7.28 7.50
C ASP A 124 5.80 -7.93 6.67
N LEU A 125 5.74 -7.65 5.35
CA LEU A 125 4.83 -8.32 4.42
C LEU A 125 5.15 -9.82 4.31
N ILE A 126 6.43 -10.19 4.18
CA ILE A 126 6.85 -11.59 4.10
C ILE A 126 6.44 -12.35 5.36
N ARG A 127 6.63 -11.76 6.54
CA ARG A 127 6.18 -12.37 7.80
C ARG A 127 4.66 -12.52 7.90
N LEU A 128 3.89 -11.67 7.21
CA LEU A 128 2.44 -11.77 7.15
C LEU A 128 2.00 -12.92 6.22
N VAL A 129 2.60 -13.03 5.04
CA VAL A 129 2.20 -13.97 3.98
C VAL A 129 2.78 -15.37 4.21
N MET A 130 3.97 -15.46 4.78
CA MET A 130 4.61 -16.71 5.18
C MET A 130 4.37 -16.87 6.69
N PRO A 131 3.24 -17.45 7.14
CA PRO A 131 3.12 -17.84 8.53
C PRO A 131 4.29 -18.79 8.80
N GLY A 132 5.14 -18.44 9.77
CA GLY A 132 6.30 -19.26 10.11
C GLY A 132 5.83 -20.70 10.23
N ARG A 133 6.33 -21.58 9.36
CA ARG A 133 6.09 -23.02 9.50
C ARG A 133 6.55 -23.33 10.91
N LYS A 134 5.61 -23.63 11.81
CA LYS A 134 5.95 -24.29 13.06
C LYS A 134 6.67 -25.56 12.62
N ALA A 135 7.97 -25.63 12.90
CA ALA A 135 8.69 -26.88 12.86
C ALA A 135 7.94 -27.85 13.78
N ALA A 136 7.52 -28.98 13.19
CA ALA A 136 7.03 -30.22 13.78
C ALA A 136 6.29 -30.14 15.13
#